data_AF-A0A0F4TW45-F1
#
_entry.id   AF-A0A0F4TW45-F1
#
_cell.length_a   1.000
_cell.length_b   1.000
_cell.length_c   1.000
_cell.angle_alpha   90.00
_cell.angle_beta   90.00
_cell.angle_gamma   90.00
#
_symmetry.space_group_name_H-M   'P 1'
#
loop_
_entity.id
_entity.type
_entity.pdbx_description
1 polymer ?
#
loop_
_entity_poly.entity_id
_entity_poly.type
_entity_poly.pdbx_seq_one_letter_code
_entity_poly.pdbx_strand_id
1 'polypeptide(L)' 'MRVGMRRWTVFRSPPPQDKSWHEGKLPEALNKARAHPQWSSLNAHPKLNPAERQEQIEVLAHQL' A
#
# COMPACT_ATOMS: atom_id res chain seq x y z
N MET A 1 -13.45 18.94 36.53
CA MET A 1 -12.54 18.11 35.71
C MET A 1 -13.17 17.95 34.34
N ARG A 2 -12.57 18.44 33.24
CA ARG A 2 -13.11 18.31 31.88
C ARG A 2 -12.14 17.50 31.04
N VAL A 3 -12.55 16.28 30.71
CA VAL A 3 -11.79 15.37 29.85
C VAL A 3 -11.81 15.93 28.44
N GLY A 4 -10.63 16.29 27.92
CA GLY A 4 -10.49 16.89 26.59
C GLY A 4 -10.75 15.87 25.49
N MET A 5 -11.83 16.05 24.74
CA MET A 5 -12.12 15.29 23.53
C MET A 5 -11.11 15.67 22.44
N ARG A 6 -10.24 14.73 22.05
CA ARG A 6 -9.35 14.91 20.89
C ARG A 6 -10.19 14.88 19.62
N ARG A 7 -10.37 16.04 18.99
CA ARG A 7 -11.01 16.18 17.69
C ARG A 7 -10.05 15.69 16.62
N TRP A 8 -10.35 14.56 16.00
CA TRP A 8 -9.66 14.11 14.79
C TRP A 8 -10.01 15.09 13.67
N THR A 9 -9.03 15.86 13.20
CA THR A 9 -9.18 16.65 11.98
C THR A 9 -9.13 15.71 10.79
N VAL A 10 -10.05 15.88 9.84
CA VAL A 10 -10.04 15.15 8.57
C VAL A 10 -8.82 15.60 7.78
N PHE A 11 -7.87 14.70 7.55
CA PHE A 11 -6.73 14.97 6.67
C PHE A 11 -7.18 14.85 5.22
N ARG A 12 -7.06 15.94 4.45
CA ARG A 12 -7.32 15.93 3.01
C ARG A 12 -6.01 15.68 2.28
N SER A 13 -5.87 14.51 1.66
CA SER A 13 -4.73 14.23 0.79
C SER A 13 -4.83 15.10 -0.48
N PRO A 14 -3.73 15.68 -0.97
CA PRO A 14 -3.70 16.31 -2.28
C PRO A 14 -4.05 15.28 -3.37
N PRO A 15 -4.61 15.73 -4.50
CA PRO A 15 -4.83 14.86 -5.66
C PRO A 15 -3.49 14.26 -6.09
N PRO A 16 -3.43 12.98 -6.49
CA PRO A 16 -2.19 12.41 -7.00
C PRO A 16 -1.78 13.19 -8.25
N GLN A 17 -0.69 13.97 -8.15
CA GLN A 17 -0.13 14.73 -9.26
C GLN A 17 0.34 13.82 -10.41
N ASP A 18 0.67 12.58 -10.06
CA ASP A 18 1.24 11.59 -10.96
C ASP A 18 0.25 10.43 -11.14
N LYS A 19 -0.33 10.30 -12.35
CA LYS A 19 -1.19 9.18 -12.76
C LYS A 19 -0.44 8.09 -13.51
N SER A 20 0.89 8.24 -13.65
CA SER A 20 1.74 7.31 -14.39
C SER A 20 1.72 5.88 -13.83
N TRP A 21 1.25 5.70 -12.59
CA TRP A 21 1.05 4.39 -11.97
C TRP A 21 -0.04 3.52 -12.63
N HIS A 22 -0.86 4.11 -13.50
CA HIS A 22 -1.86 3.41 -14.31
C HIS A 22 -1.59 3.42 -15.81
N GLU A 23 -0.84 4.41 -16.29
CA GLU A 23 -0.67 4.67 -17.73
C GLU A 23 0.49 3.89 -18.36
N GLY A 24 1.24 3.11 -17.56
CA GLY A 24 2.31 2.22 -18.02
C GLY A 24 2.11 0.75 -17.63
N LYS A 25 2.93 -0.15 -18.20
CA LYS A 25 3.03 -1.55 -17.71
C LYS A 25 3.47 -1.51 -16.25
N LEU A 26 2.60 -2.00 -15.38
CA LEU A 26 2.91 -2.14 -13.96
C LEU A 26 4.14 -3.06 -13.79
N PRO A 27 5.10 -2.70 -12.91
CA PRO A 27 6.21 -3.59 -12.56
C PRO A 27 5.74 -4.99 -12.19
N GLU A 28 6.53 -6.01 -12.54
CA GLU A 28 6.17 -7.42 -12.29
C GLU A 28 5.90 -7.68 -10.80
N ALA A 29 6.70 -7.06 -9.91
CA ALA A 29 6.52 -7.15 -8.47
C ALA A 29 5.13 -6.66 -8.01
N LEU A 30 4.63 -5.57 -8.60
CA LEU A 30 3.30 -5.04 -8.31
C LEU A 30 2.19 -5.88 -8.96
N ASN A 31 2.42 -6.50 -10.12
CA ASN A 31 1.47 -7.47 -10.70
C ASN A 31 1.33 -8.71 -9.80
N LYS A 32 2.44 -9.25 -9.28
CA LYS A 32 2.43 -10.34 -8.31
C LYS A 32 1.68 -9.96 -7.04
N ALA A 33 1.95 -8.77 -6.49
CA ALA A 33 1.23 -8.28 -5.31
C ALA A 33 -0.30 -8.19 -5.54
N ARG A 34 -0.75 -7.80 -6.74
CA ARG A 34 -2.18 -7.76 -7.10
C ARG A 34 -2.83 -9.15 -7.19
N ALA A 35 -2.07 -10.18 -7.54
CA ALA A 35 -2.55 -11.57 -7.57
C ALA A 35 -2.64 -12.22 -6.17
N HIS A 36 -2.05 -11.61 -5.14
CA HIS A 36 -2.02 -12.12 -3.76
C HIS A 36 -2.75 -11.20 -2.77
N PRO A 37 -4.10 -11.18 -2.78
CA PRO A 37 -4.88 -10.32 -1.88
C PRO A 37 -4.53 -10.53 -0.40
N GLN A 38 -4.21 -11.76 0.02
CA GLN A 38 -3.77 -12.02 1.39
C GLN A 38 -2.56 -11.19 1.87
N TRP A 39 -1.77 -10.57 1.00
CA TRP A 39 -0.63 -9.75 1.41
C TRP A 39 -1.01 -8.34 1.86
N SER A 40 -2.26 -7.90 1.60
CA SER A 40 -2.77 -6.60 2.02
C SER A 40 -3.40 -6.68 3.40
N SER A 41 -3.00 -5.77 4.30
CA SER A 41 -3.62 -5.58 5.63
C SER A 41 -5.09 -5.17 5.57
N LEU A 42 -5.57 -4.74 4.40
CA LEU A 42 -6.96 -4.36 4.17
C LEU A 42 -7.88 -5.56 3.89
N ASN A 43 -7.33 -6.77 3.74
CA ASN A 43 -8.12 -7.97 3.50
C ASN A 43 -8.44 -8.72 4.79
N ALA A 44 -9.56 -9.45 4.80
CA ALA A 44 -10.12 -10.07 6.00
C ALA A 44 -9.15 -11.01 6.73
N HIS A 45 -8.28 -11.72 6.00
CA HIS A 45 -7.24 -12.60 6.56
C HIS A 45 -5.86 -12.23 5.98
N PRO A 46 -5.21 -11.18 6.50
CA PRO A 46 -3.97 -10.71 5.97
C PRO A 46 -2.82 -11.60 6.47
N LYS A 47 -2.09 -12.22 5.53
CA LYS A 47 -0.81 -12.87 5.79
C LYS A 47 0.28 -11.83 5.58
N LEU A 48 0.62 -11.11 6.65
CA LEU A 48 1.45 -9.90 6.61
C LEU A 48 2.96 -10.17 6.47
N ASN A 49 3.42 -11.38 6.82
CA ASN A 49 4.83 -11.78 6.83
C ASN A 49 5.23 -12.95 5.87
N PRO A 50 4.81 -13.00 4.59
CA PRO A 50 5.39 -13.94 3.63
C PRO A 50 6.78 -13.45 3.20
N ALA A 51 7.78 -14.35 3.18
CA ALA A 51 9.11 -14.04 2.66
C ALA A 51 9.05 -13.54 1.20
N GLU A 52 8.21 -14.17 0.37
CA GLU A 52 7.99 -13.78 -1.03
C GLU A 52 7.51 -12.33 -1.19
N ARG A 53 6.68 -11.84 -0.27
CA ARG A 53 6.22 -10.44 -0.29
C ARG A 53 7.40 -9.51 -0.04
N GLN A 54 8.24 -9.84 0.92
CA GLN A 54 9.42 -9.03 1.25
C GLN A 54 10.38 -8.95 0.06
N GLU A 55 10.60 -10.07 -0.62
CA GLU A 55 11.39 -10.11 -1.86
C GLU A 55 10.79 -9.23 -2.97
N GLN A 56 9.46 -9.26 -3.17
CA GLN A 56 8.81 -8.39 -4.16
C GLN A 56 8.91 -6.90 -3.79
N ILE A 57 8.88 -6.56 -2.50
CA ILE A 57 9.06 -5.18 -2.02
C ILE A 57 10.49 -4.71 -2.33
N GLU A 58 11.49 -5.54 -2.07
CA GLU A 58 12.90 -5.22 -2.35
C GLU A 58 13.15 -5.06 -3.86
N VAL A 59 12.62 -5.97 -4.68
CA VAL A 59 12.68 -5.86 -6.14
C VAL A 59 12.03 -4.55 -6.63
N LEU A 60 10.87 -4.19 -6.08
CA LEU A 60 10.22 -2.93 -6.42
C LEU A 60 11.03 -1.71 -5.96
N ALA A 61 11.61 -1.75 -4.75
CA ALA A 61 12.42 -0.67 -4.21
C ALA A 61 13.70 -0.43 -5.03
N HIS A 62 14.25 -1.47 -5.65
CA HIS A 62 15.39 -1.34 -6.57
C HIS A 62 15.01 -0.83 -7.98
N GLN A 63 13.72 -0.82 -8.33
CA GLN A 63 13.23 -0.40 -9.66
C GLN A 63 12.70 1.04 -9.70
N LEU A 64 12.60 1.71 -8.55
CA LEU A 64 12.16 3.10 -8.39
C LEU A 64 13.36 4.02 -8.12
#